data_AF-A0A090WM85-F1
#
_entry.id   AF-A0A090WM85-F1
#
_cell.length_a   1.000
_cell.length_b   1.000
_cell.length_c   1.000
_cell.angle_alpha   90.00
_cell.angle_beta   90.00
_cell.angle_gamma   90.00
#
_symmetry.space_group_name_H-M   'P 1'
#
loop_
_entity.id
_entity.type
_entity.pdbx_description
1 polymer ?
#
loop_
_entity_poly.entity_id
_entity_poly.type
_entity_poly.pdbx_seq_one_letter_code
_entity_poly.pdbx_strand_id
1 'polypeptide(L)' 'MAVLKDKATPRGKYPHIKRVGDFLFVSGTSSRRKDNTFAGVEVDEMGTTNLDIKAQTAAF' A
#
# COMPACT_ATOMS: atom_id res chain seq x y z
N MET A 1 -11.24 7.29 -12.80
CA MET A 1 -10.02 6.54 -12.41
C MET A 1 -9.15 7.50 -11.63
N ALA A 2 -8.77 7.17 -10.40
CA ALA A 2 -8.06 8.11 -9.53
C ALA A 2 -6.76 7.50 -9.00
N VAL A 3 -5.67 8.27 -9.09
CA VAL A 3 -4.45 8.07 -8.31
C VAL A 3 -4.44 9.12 -7.22
N LEU A 4 -4.48 8.68 -5.96
CA LEU A 4 -4.53 9.55 -4.78
C LEU A 4 -3.14 10.12 -4.50
N LYS A 5 -3.05 11.44 -4.27
CA LYS A 5 -1.77 12.18 -4.13
C LYS A 5 -1.07 11.92 -2.81
N ASP A 6 -1.81 11.51 -1.79
CA ASP A 6 -1.38 11.25 -0.42
C ASP A 6 -1.02 9.78 -0.17
N LYS A 7 -1.38 8.88 -1.09
CA LYS A 7 -1.08 7.43 -1.00
C LYS A 7 0.14 7.05 -1.83
N ALA A 8 0.68 5.85 -1.57
CA ALA A 8 1.80 5.30 -2.33
C ALA A 8 1.44 5.13 -3.81
N THR A 9 2.35 5.51 -4.71
CA THR A 9 2.16 5.35 -6.16
C THR A 9 1.96 3.86 -6.51
N PRO A 10 0.90 3.49 -7.26
CA PRO A 10 0.67 2.11 -7.69
C PRO A 10 1.91 1.50 -8.35
N ARG A 11 2.16 0.21 -8.12
CA ARG A 11 3.35 -0.49 -8.67
C ARG A 11 3.27 -0.73 -10.17
N GLY A 12 2.08 -0.58 -10.77
CA GLY A 12 1.86 -0.70 -12.21
C GLY A 12 0.93 0.40 -12.73
N LYS A 13 0.59 0.33 -14.02
CA LYS A 13 -0.27 1.32 -14.69
C LYS A 13 -1.76 1.06 -14.40
N TYR A 14 -2.17 1.23 -13.14
CA TYR A 14 -3.56 1.09 -12.69
C TYR A 14 -3.91 2.15 -11.60
N PRO A 15 -5.18 2.54 -11.44
CA PRO A 15 -5.61 3.53 -10.43
C PRO A 15 -5.70 2.91 -9.04
N HIS A 16 -5.79 3.72 -7.97
CA HIS A 16 -6.15 3.20 -6.64
C HIS A 16 -7.61 2.77 -6.58
N ILE A 17 -8.50 3.53 -7.25
CA ILE A 17 -9.94 3.30 -7.23
C ILE A 17 -10.51 3.43 -8.65
N LYS A 18 -11.39 2.48 -9.01
CA LYS A 18 -12.21 2.51 -10.22
C LYS A 18 -13.70 2.38 -9.85
N ARG A 19 -14.49 3.40 -10.19
CA ARG A 19 -15.96 3.33 -10.09
C ARG A 19 -16.53 2.60 -11.31
N VAL A 20 -17.48 1.70 -11.07
CA VAL A 20 -18.24 0.99 -12.10
C VAL A 20 -19.71 0.95 -11.65
N GLY A 21 -20.56 1.77 -12.29
CA GLY A 21 -21.92 2.01 -11.81
C GLY A 21 -21.91 2.54 -10.38
N ASP A 22 -22.58 1.82 -9.49
CA ASP A 22 -22.69 2.16 -8.06
C ASP A 22 -21.56 1.55 -7.20
N PHE A 23 -20.67 0.76 -7.80
CA PHE A 23 -19.58 0.10 -7.08
C PHE A 23 -18.26 0.86 -7.20
N LEU A 24 -17.49 0.83 -6.11
CA LEU A 24 -16.09 1.25 -6.08
C LEU A 24 -15.20 0.02 -5.94
N PHE A 25 -14.36 -0.22 -6.95
CA PHE A 25 -13.33 -1.25 -6.90
C PHE A 25 -12.03 -0.60 -6.44
N VAL A 26 -11.59 -0.98 -5.24
CA VAL A 26 -10.32 -0.54 -4.66
C VAL A 26 -9.25 -1.55 -5.03
N SER A 27 -8.12 -1.10 -5.57
CA SER A 27 -6.99 -1.97 -5.84
C SER A 27 -6.40 -2.53 -4.54
N GLY A 28 -5.75 -3.70 -4.64
CA GLY A 28 -5.02 -4.28 -3.52
C GLY A 28 -4.07 -3.25 -2.88
N THR A 29 -4.26 -2.99 -1.60
CA THR A 29 -3.57 -1.93 -0.87
C THR A 29 -2.72 -2.56 0.24
N SER A 30 -1.48 -2.10 0.36
CA SER A 30 -0.46 -2.61 1.27
C SER A 30 -0.13 -1.60 2.37
N SER A 31 0.68 -1.99 3.35
CA SER A 31 1.24 -1.08 4.38
C SER A 31 2.32 -0.11 3.87
N ARG A 32 2.62 -0.11 2.55
CA ARG A 32 3.60 0.79 1.94
C ARG A 32 3.15 2.25 2.02
N ARG A 33 4.00 3.09 2.59
CA ARG A 33 3.84 4.53 2.69
C ARG A 33 4.24 5.23 1.40
N LYS A 34 3.90 6.52 1.30
CA LYS A 34 4.19 7.36 0.12
C LYS A 34 5.68 7.49 -0.19
N ASP A 35 6.53 7.46 0.83
CA ASP A 35 8.00 7.48 0.71
C ASP A 35 8.62 6.10 0.38
N ASN A 36 7.79 5.09 0.10
CA ASN A 36 8.16 3.69 -0.11
C ASN A 36 8.71 2.93 1.10
N THR A 37 8.70 3.52 2.30
CA THR A 37 8.85 2.73 3.53
C THR A 37 7.59 1.90 3.78
N PHE A 38 7.64 0.93 4.69
CA PHE A 38 6.50 0.06 5.01
C PHE A 38 6.21 0.12 6.51
N ALA A 39 4.93 0.22 6.88
CA ALA A 39 4.54 0.03 8.28
C ALA A 39 4.64 -1.45 8.65
N GLY A 40 5.12 -1.76 9.85
CA GLY A 40 5.27 -3.15 10.32
C GLY A 40 6.34 -3.94 9.57
N VAL A 41 7.39 -3.28 9.08
CA VAL A 41 8.54 -3.90 8.42
C VAL A 41 9.82 -3.28 8.96
N GLU A 42 10.73 -4.12 9.43
CA GLU A 42 12.10 -3.76 9.79
C GLU A 42 13.06 -4.63 8.99
N VAL A 43 14.18 -4.06 8.58
CA VAL A 43 15.22 -4.76 7.80
C VAL A 43 16.55 -4.54 8.50
N ASP A 44 17.25 -5.62 8.84
CA ASP A 44 18.57 -5.55 9.45
C ASP A 44 19.68 -5.22 8.43
N GLU A 45 20.92 -5.09 8.90
CA GLU A 45 22.09 -4.75 8.07
C GLU A 45 22.39 -5.78 6.98
N MET A 46 21.96 -7.04 7.16
CA MET A 46 22.18 -8.13 6.22
C MET A 46 20.97 -8.37 5.29
N GLY A 47 19.91 -7.58 5.43
CA GLY A 47 18.69 -7.67 4.63
C GLY A 47 17.64 -8.64 5.18
N THR A 48 17.82 -9.20 6.38
CA THR A 48 16.80 -10.04 7.02
C THR A 48 15.61 -9.16 7.38
N THR A 49 14.42 -9.59 6.97
CA THR A 49 13.19 -8.82 7.19
C THR A 49 12.41 -9.36 8.39
N ASN A 50 12.08 -8.49 9.33
CA ASN A 50 11.13 -8.77 10.40
C ASN A 50 9.78 -8.12 10.07
N LEU A 51 8.69 -8.88 10.16
CA LEU A 51 7.36 -8.50 9.68
C LEU A 51 6.34 -8.57 10.82
N ASP A 52 5.69 -7.44 11.10
CA ASP A 52 4.54 -7.36 12.01
C ASP A 52 3.23 -7.34 11.21
N ILE A 53 2.54 -8.48 11.20
CA ILE A 53 1.25 -8.64 10.51
C ILE A 53 0.15 -7.74 11.08
N LYS A 54 0.15 -7.46 12.39
CA LYS A 54 -0.87 -6.60 13.02
C LYS A 54 -0.66 -5.17 12.57
N ALA A 55 0.58 -4.68 12.63
CA ALA A 55 0.94 -3.34 12.17
C ALA A 55 0.65 -3.15 10.67
N GLN A 56 0.97 -4.14 9.82
CA GLN A 56 0.67 -4.07 8.39
C GLN A 56 -0.83 -4.03 8.09
N THR A 57 -1.62 -4.83 8.82
CA THR A 57 -3.08 -4.87 8.68
C THR A 57 -3.74 -3.56 9.12
N ALA A 58 -3.20 -2.92 10.17
CA ALA A 58 -3.72 -1.66 10.71
C ALA A 58 -3.29 -0.40 9.92
N ALA A 59 -2.35 -0.51 8.99
CA ALA A 59 -1.74 0.63 8.30
C ALA A 59 -2.58 1.27 7.18
N PHE A 60 -3.85 0.87 7.05
CA PHE A 60 -4.73 1.24 5.94
C PHE A 60 -5.20 2.71 5.99
#